data_AF-A0A409WSE0-F1
#
_entry.id   AF-A0A409WSE0-F1
#
_cell.length_a   1.000
_cell.length_b   1.000
_cell.length_c   1.000
_cell.angle_alpha   90.00
_cell.angle_beta   90.00
_cell.angle_gamma   90.00
#
_symmetry.space_group_name_H-M   'P 1'
#
loop_
_entity.id
_entity.type
_entity.pdbx_description
1 polymer ?
#
loop_
_entity_poly.entity_id
_entity_poly.type
_entity_poly.pdbx_seq_one_letter_code
_entity_poly.pdbx_strand_id
1 'polypeptide(L)'
;MNSNPQAASESDSGNEEEIQEVSRRQKMARIKKNSSKKALGFSIAPYTKAAAWLFRTYRSDIQWGSVLKRGISYKLGNFGRFTAEAYKAKFSTHLDAYNVLLDIVPALNDNFETLRKDPDLIDMLGLEMMKHITQTRSNDISHLKDRFLLHLALESPNDAVLPNKP
;
A
#
# COMPACT_ATOMS: atom_id res chain seq x y z
N MET A 1 -14.91 40.22 56.35
CA MET A 1 -15.35 40.60 54.98
C MET A 1 -14.72 39.58 54.05
N ASN A 2 -15.41 38.50 53.67
CA ASN A 2 -16.38 38.42 52.53
C ASN A 2 -15.75 38.95 51.23
N SER A 3 -15.66 38.24 50.10
CA SER A 3 -16.35 37.04 49.63
C SER A 3 -15.58 36.39 48.46
N ASN A 4 -15.77 35.08 48.27
CA ASN A 4 -15.68 34.42 46.98
C ASN A 4 -16.87 34.86 46.10
N PRO A 5 -16.75 34.86 44.75
CA PRO A 5 -17.59 33.92 44.01
C PRO A 5 -16.91 33.28 42.77
N GLN A 6 -17.30 32.03 42.51
CA GLN A 6 -17.21 31.36 41.21
C GLN A 6 -18.12 32.02 40.15
N ALA A 7 -17.66 32.04 38.90
CA ALA A 7 -18.43 31.78 37.66
C ALA A 7 -17.43 31.80 36.47
N ALA A 8 -17.08 30.65 35.88
CA ALA A 8 -17.73 30.07 34.70
C ALA A 8 -17.42 30.81 33.38
N SER A 9 -16.55 30.19 32.57
CA SER A 9 -16.67 30.19 31.11
C SER A 9 -16.07 28.89 30.59
N GLU A 10 -16.91 27.86 30.55
CA GLU A 10 -16.84 26.80 29.56
C GLU A 10 -17.28 27.37 28.20
N SER A 11 -16.49 27.12 27.15
CA SER A 11 -16.88 26.76 25.77
C SER A 11 -15.64 26.93 24.89
N ASP A 12 -15.00 25.85 24.43
CA ASP A 12 -15.43 24.86 23.42
C ASP A 12 -15.12 25.30 21.97
N SER A 13 -14.55 24.35 21.22
CA SER A 13 -14.39 24.27 19.76
C SER A 13 -13.33 25.22 19.13
N GLY A 14 -12.39 24.78 18.28
CA GLY A 14 -12.19 23.51 17.57
C GLY A 14 -10.73 23.40 17.12
N ASN A 15 -10.12 22.22 17.17
CA ASN A 15 -10.19 21.12 16.20
C ASN A 15 -9.31 21.38 14.96
N GLU A 16 -8.69 20.30 14.45
CA GLU A 16 -7.75 20.20 13.30
C GLU A 16 -6.26 20.26 13.69
N GLU A 17 -5.44 19.21 13.66
CA GLU A 17 -5.53 17.90 12.99
C GLU A 17 -4.85 16.84 13.88
N GLU A 18 -5.61 16.26 14.80
CA GLU A 18 -5.32 14.91 15.25
C GLU A 18 -5.51 14.01 14.02
N ILE A 19 -4.40 13.55 13.43
CA ILE A 19 -4.42 12.55 12.37
C ILE A 19 -4.95 11.28 13.01
N GLN A 20 -6.29 11.17 13.07
CA GLN A 20 -6.97 9.97 13.50
C GLN A 20 -6.50 8.87 12.56
N GLU A 21 -5.81 7.90 13.14
CA GLU A 21 -5.36 6.71 12.48
C GLU A 21 -6.59 5.84 12.22
N VAL A 22 -7.38 6.24 11.22
CA VAL A 22 -8.56 5.53 10.75
C VAL A 22 -8.11 4.10 10.46
N SER A 23 -8.70 3.14 11.17
CA SER A 23 -8.40 1.72 11.06
C SER A 23 -8.29 1.34 9.58
N ARG A 24 -7.31 0.52 9.20
CA ARG A 24 -7.13 0.02 7.83
C ARG A 24 -8.48 -0.43 7.23
N ARG A 25 -9.34 -1.06 8.03
CA ARG A 25 -10.70 -1.49 7.62
C ARG A 25 -11.61 -0.32 7.24
N GLN A 26 -11.60 0.78 8.00
CA GLN A 26 -12.37 1.99 7.72
C GLN A 26 -11.82 2.75 6.52
N LYS A 27 -10.49 2.82 6.33
CA LYS A 27 -9.88 3.37 5.10
C LYS A 27 -10.30 2.54 3.89
N MET A 28 -10.22 1.21 3.97
CA MET A 28 -10.70 0.32 2.91
C MET A 28 -12.21 0.48 2.64
N ALA A 29 -13.04 0.67 3.67
CA ALA A 29 -14.48 0.87 3.50
C ALA A 29 -14.82 2.22 2.84
N ARG A 30 -14.11 3.30 3.20
CA ARG A 30 -14.25 4.62 2.56
C ARG A 30 -13.81 4.56 1.10
N ILE A 31 -12.65 3.96 0.82
CA ILE A 31 -12.18 3.77 -0.55
C ILE A 31 -13.16 2.90 -1.33
N LYS A 32 -13.67 1.79 -0.78
CA LYS A 32 -14.66 0.93 -1.45
C LYS A 32 -15.99 1.64 -1.73
N LYS A 33 -16.43 2.53 -0.83
CA LYS A 33 -17.66 3.32 -0.99
C LYS A 33 -17.51 4.41 -2.06
N ASN A 34 -16.32 4.98 -2.22
CA ASN A 34 -16.02 5.98 -3.25
C ASN A 34 -15.59 5.35 -4.59
N SER A 35 -14.94 4.19 -4.56
CA SER A 35 -14.46 3.45 -5.73
C SER A 35 -15.57 2.74 -6.47
N SER A 36 -16.71 2.43 -5.82
CA SER A 36 -17.86 1.84 -6.52
C SER A 36 -18.45 2.76 -7.60
N LYS A 37 -18.07 4.05 -7.61
CA LYS A 37 -18.48 5.05 -8.60
C LYS A 37 -17.36 5.53 -9.53
N LYS A 38 -16.09 5.27 -9.19
CA LYS A 38 -14.93 5.75 -9.96
C LYS A 38 -14.17 4.55 -10.55
N ALA A 39 -14.01 4.53 -11.87
CA ALA A 39 -13.14 3.58 -12.55
C ALA A 39 -11.76 4.21 -12.79
N LEU A 40 -10.67 3.43 -12.68
CA LEU A 40 -9.32 3.92 -12.95
C LEU A 40 -9.13 4.44 -14.39
N GLY A 41 -9.98 4.02 -15.33
CA GLY A 41 -9.89 4.45 -16.73
C GLY A 41 -8.72 3.85 -17.51
N PHE A 42 -7.94 2.96 -16.89
CA PHE A 42 -6.82 2.25 -17.49
C PHE A 42 -6.66 0.83 -16.93
N SER A 43 -5.86 0.01 -17.61
CA SER A 43 -5.59 -1.37 -17.19
C SER A 43 -4.76 -1.44 -15.91
N ILE A 44 -5.26 -2.16 -14.91
CA ILE A 44 -4.62 -2.34 -13.60
C ILE A 44 -3.60 -3.49 -13.62
N ALA A 45 -3.73 -4.42 -14.57
CA ALA A 45 -2.96 -5.66 -14.60
C ALA A 45 -1.42 -5.46 -14.60
N PRO A 46 -0.84 -4.47 -15.32
CA PRO A 46 0.60 -4.20 -15.24
C PRO A 46 1.06 -3.83 -13.82
N TYR A 47 0.25 -3.03 -13.12
CA TYR A 47 0.55 -2.57 -11.76
C TYR A 47 0.47 -3.69 -10.73
N THR A 48 -0.56 -4.53 -10.78
CA THR A 48 -0.68 -5.64 -9.83
C THR A 48 0.38 -6.71 -10.05
N LYS A 49 0.77 -6.98 -11.30
CA LYS A 49 1.89 -7.87 -11.63
C LYS A 49 3.22 -7.31 -11.11
N ALA A 50 3.50 -6.04 -11.35
CA ALA A 50 4.70 -5.37 -10.84
C ALA A 50 4.73 -5.35 -9.31
N ALA A 51 3.60 -5.02 -8.66
CA ALA A 51 3.47 -5.03 -7.21
C ALA A 51 3.75 -6.41 -6.60
N ALA A 52 3.21 -7.48 -7.20
CA ALA A 52 3.44 -8.85 -6.77
C ALA A 52 4.90 -9.28 -6.96
N TRP A 53 5.52 -8.90 -8.08
CA TRP A 53 6.94 -9.18 -8.33
C TRP A 53 7.83 -8.44 -7.32
N LEU A 54 7.64 -7.11 -7.16
CA LEU A 54 8.41 -6.28 -6.24
C LEU A 54 8.25 -6.69 -4.78
N PHE A 55 7.07 -7.17 -4.39
CA PHE A 55 6.88 -7.73 -3.06
C PHE A 55 7.78 -8.96 -2.81
N ARG A 56 8.00 -9.79 -3.83
CA ARG A 56 8.83 -11.00 -3.74
C ARG A 56 10.33 -10.70 -3.84
N THR A 57 10.73 -9.71 -4.63
CA THR A 57 12.13 -9.48 -5.02
C THR A 57 12.78 -8.25 -4.40
N TYR A 58 11.99 -7.31 -3.87
CA TYR A 58 12.51 -6.02 -3.44
C TYR A 58 12.20 -5.73 -1.97
N ARG A 59 10.94 -5.45 -1.62
CA ARG A 59 10.52 -5.11 -0.25
C ARG A 59 9.10 -5.53 0.03
N SER A 60 8.91 -6.22 1.16
CA SER A 60 7.62 -6.74 1.59
C SER A 60 6.77 -5.75 2.39
N ASP A 61 7.35 -4.65 2.87
CA ASP A 61 6.69 -3.65 3.70
C ASP A 61 6.14 -2.43 2.93
N ILE A 62 6.28 -2.43 1.60
CA ILE A 62 5.87 -1.31 0.75
C ILE A 62 4.36 -1.05 0.86
N GLN A 63 4.01 0.21 1.12
CA GLN A 63 2.65 0.73 1.01
C GLN A 63 2.49 1.46 -0.33
N TRP A 64 1.95 0.78 -1.35
CA TRP A 64 1.90 1.29 -2.72
C TRP A 64 1.15 2.62 -2.89
N GLY A 65 0.08 2.85 -2.12
CA GLY A 65 -0.61 4.15 -2.13
C GLY A 65 0.31 5.31 -1.70
N SER A 66 1.15 5.09 -0.68
CA SER A 66 2.14 6.09 -0.24
C SER A 66 3.22 6.28 -1.30
N VAL A 67 3.73 5.19 -1.89
CA VAL A 67 4.76 5.25 -2.95
C VAL A 67 4.27 6.07 -4.14
N LEU A 68 3.08 5.77 -4.66
CA LEU A 68 2.49 6.50 -5.79
C LEU A 68 2.26 7.98 -5.44
N LYS A 69 1.69 8.27 -4.27
CA LYS A 69 1.43 9.64 -3.84
C LYS A 69 2.71 10.46 -3.73
N ARG A 70 3.75 9.91 -3.09
CA ARG A 70 5.04 10.61 -2.90
C ARG A 70 5.80 10.77 -4.21
N GLY A 71 5.82 9.74 -5.06
CA GLY A 71 6.46 9.80 -6.37
C GLY A 71 5.81 10.81 -7.31
N ILE A 72 4.49 10.81 -7.40
CA ILE A 72 3.74 11.79 -8.20
C ILE A 72 3.94 13.21 -7.66
N SER A 73 3.82 13.42 -6.35
CA SER A 73 4.13 14.70 -5.72
C SER A 73 5.53 15.20 -6.05
N TYR A 74 6.54 14.32 -6.04
CA TYR A 74 7.90 14.67 -6.39
C TYR A 74 8.04 15.08 -7.86
N LYS A 75 7.46 14.32 -8.80
CA LYS A 75 7.42 14.67 -10.23
C LYS A 75 6.74 16.02 -10.51
N LEU A 76 5.72 16.37 -9.71
CA LEU A 76 4.99 17.63 -9.84
C LEU A 76 5.68 18.82 -9.18
N GLY A 77 6.78 18.62 -8.47
CA GLY A 77 7.39 19.66 -7.64
C GLY A 77 6.52 20.07 -6.44
N ASN A 78 5.54 19.25 -6.05
CA ASN A 78 4.65 19.54 -4.93
C ASN A 78 5.17 18.90 -3.64
N PHE A 79 5.96 19.67 -2.89
CA PHE A 79 6.63 19.20 -1.69
C PHE A 79 5.90 19.58 -0.38
N GLY A 80 4.79 20.32 -0.46
CA GLY A 80 4.10 20.86 0.70
C GLY A 80 5.01 21.82 1.49
N ARG A 81 5.31 21.47 2.74
CA ARG A 81 6.17 22.27 3.65
C ARG A 81 7.67 21.98 3.50
N PHE A 82 8.06 21.00 2.68
CA PHE A 82 9.45 20.59 2.53
C PHE A 82 10.12 21.31 1.35
N THR A 83 11.44 21.49 1.42
CA THR A 83 12.25 21.73 0.23
C THR A 83 12.37 20.43 -0.59
N ALA A 84 12.78 20.53 -1.86
CA ALA A 84 12.97 19.36 -2.72
C ALA A 84 13.97 18.35 -2.12
N GLU A 85 15.06 18.84 -1.54
CA GLU A 85 16.10 18.03 -0.89
C GLU A 85 15.60 17.37 0.39
N ALA A 86 14.91 18.12 1.25
CA ALA A 86 14.33 17.57 2.48
C ALA A 86 13.24 16.54 2.17
N TYR A 87 12.45 16.76 1.11
CA TYR A 87 11.46 15.80 0.65
C TYR A 87 12.13 14.51 0.15
N LYS A 88 13.18 14.63 -0.67
CA LYS A 88 13.94 13.48 -1.18
C LYS A 88 14.58 12.69 -0.04
N ALA A 89 15.20 13.37 0.92
CA ALA A 89 15.80 12.71 2.08
C ALA A 89 14.75 11.99 2.94
N LYS A 90 13.61 12.64 3.21
CA LYS A 90 12.54 12.08 4.04
C LYS A 90 11.83 10.90 3.39
N PHE A 91 11.64 10.93 2.08
CA PHE A 91 10.86 9.94 1.35
C PHE A 91 11.71 9.09 0.39
N SER A 92 13.02 9.00 0.61
CA SER A 92 13.99 8.30 -0.27
C SER A 92 13.51 6.91 -0.68
N THR A 93 13.18 6.06 0.30
CA THR A 93 12.63 4.71 0.06
C THR A 93 11.39 4.70 -0.83
N HIS A 94 10.48 5.67 -0.65
CA HIS A 94 9.26 5.74 -1.46
C HIS A 94 9.58 6.17 -2.89
N LEU A 95 10.51 7.11 -3.06
CA LEU A 95 10.95 7.58 -4.37
C LEU A 95 11.72 6.50 -5.12
N ASP A 96 12.58 5.74 -4.44
CA ASP A 96 13.31 4.62 -5.02
C ASP A 96 12.33 3.54 -5.50
N ALA A 97 11.35 3.15 -4.67
CA ALA A 97 10.32 2.20 -5.07
C ALA A 97 9.45 2.72 -6.23
N TYR A 98 9.17 4.02 -6.27
CA TYR A 98 8.42 4.63 -7.35
C TYR A 98 9.21 4.63 -8.67
N ASN A 99 10.51 4.91 -8.63
CA ASN A 99 11.38 4.87 -9.80
C ASN A 99 11.47 3.45 -10.37
N VAL A 100 11.67 2.45 -9.50
CA VAL A 100 11.65 1.04 -9.92
C VAL A 100 10.29 0.67 -10.53
N LEU A 101 9.18 1.18 -9.99
CA LEU A 101 7.86 0.95 -10.56
C LEU A 101 7.71 1.60 -11.94
N LEU A 102 8.25 2.80 -12.16
CA LEU A 102 8.27 3.46 -13.47
C LEU A 102 9.01 2.63 -14.50
N ASP A 103 10.14 2.02 -14.12
CA ASP A 103 10.95 1.19 -15.01
C ASP A 103 10.20 -0.07 -15.45
N ILE A 104 9.44 -0.69 -14.54
CA ILE A 104 8.73 -1.96 -14.78
C ILE A 104 7.36 -1.74 -15.41
N VAL A 105 6.73 -0.58 -15.17
CA VAL A 105 5.41 -0.23 -15.67
C VAL A 105 5.50 1.08 -16.47
N PRO A 106 5.93 1.04 -17.74
CA PRO A 106 6.00 2.24 -18.60
C PRO A 106 4.66 2.97 -18.72
N ALA A 107 3.55 2.23 -18.68
CA ALA A 107 2.19 2.77 -18.69
C ALA A 107 1.90 3.72 -17.50
N LEU A 108 2.70 3.72 -16.44
CA LEU A 108 2.60 4.69 -15.34
C LEU A 108 2.91 6.11 -15.82
N ASN A 109 3.77 6.25 -16.83
CA ASN A 109 4.04 7.55 -17.42
C ASN A 109 2.85 8.03 -18.25
N ASP A 110 2.22 7.14 -19.02
CA ASP A 110 1.03 7.46 -19.81
C ASP A 110 -0.19 7.78 -18.93
N ASN A 111 -0.32 7.04 -17.82
CA ASN A 111 -1.42 7.23 -16.86
C ASN A 111 -1.16 8.37 -15.87
N PHE A 112 0.01 9.02 -15.92
CA PHE A 112 0.41 10.04 -14.97
C PHE A 112 -0.59 11.20 -14.91
N GLU A 113 -1.05 11.69 -16.06
CA GLU A 113 -1.99 12.82 -16.12
C GLU A 113 -3.36 12.47 -15.53
N THR A 114 -3.82 11.22 -15.71
CA THR A 114 -5.05 10.73 -15.07
C THR A 114 -4.89 10.67 -13.56
N LEU A 115 -3.78 10.11 -13.08
CA LEU A 115 -3.49 9.98 -11.65
C LEU A 115 -3.24 11.34 -10.96
N ARG A 116 -2.63 12.29 -11.66
CA ARG A 116 -2.38 13.66 -11.18
C ARG A 116 -3.68 14.41 -10.86
N LYS A 117 -4.70 14.25 -11.71
CA LYS A 117 -5.94 15.03 -11.64
C LYS A 117 -6.86 14.58 -10.50
N ASP A 118 -6.77 13.33 -10.07
CA ASP A 118 -7.66 12.77 -9.06
C ASP A 118 -6.87 11.94 -8.02
N PRO A 119 -6.58 12.52 -6.84
CA PRO A 119 -5.92 11.82 -5.74
C PRO A 119 -6.62 10.54 -5.30
N ASP A 120 -7.95 10.43 -5.48
CA ASP A 120 -8.69 9.20 -5.13
C ASP A 120 -8.29 8.03 -6.04
N LEU A 121 -7.88 8.28 -7.28
CA LEU A 121 -7.40 7.24 -8.20
C LEU A 121 -6.04 6.70 -7.76
N ILE A 122 -5.20 7.54 -7.17
CA ILE A 122 -3.92 7.11 -6.58
C ILE A 122 -4.19 6.14 -5.41
N ASP A 123 -5.10 6.51 -4.52
CA ASP A 123 -5.46 5.67 -3.37
C ASP A 123 -6.11 4.35 -3.82
N MET A 124 -6.96 4.39 -4.86
CA MET A 124 -7.58 3.21 -5.44
C MET A 124 -6.57 2.26 -6.09
N LEU A 125 -5.64 2.79 -6.91
CA LEU A 125 -4.60 2.00 -7.53
C LEU A 125 -3.69 1.36 -6.48
N GLY A 126 -3.27 2.14 -5.48
CA GLY A 126 -2.49 1.63 -4.35
C GLY A 126 -3.22 0.52 -3.60
N LEU A 127 -4.54 0.63 -3.41
CA LEU A 127 -5.35 -0.40 -2.77
C LEU A 127 -5.36 -1.72 -3.54
N GLU A 128 -5.59 -1.66 -4.85
CA GLU A 128 -5.65 -2.85 -5.70
C GLU A 128 -4.27 -3.55 -5.77
N MET A 129 -3.18 -2.78 -5.83
CA MET A 129 -1.83 -3.33 -5.72
C MET A 129 -1.63 -4.08 -4.38
N MET A 130 -2.04 -3.48 -3.26
CA MET A 130 -1.91 -4.11 -1.93
C MET A 130 -2.79 -5.36 -1.76
N LYS A 131 -3.99 -5.36 -2.34
CA LYS A 131 -4.88 -6.52 -2.33
C LYS A 131 -4.26 -7.69 -3.08
N HIS A 132 -3.69 -7.44 -4.25
CA HIS A 132 -3.05 -8.47 -5.07
C HIS A 132 -1.80 -9.04 -4.39
N ILE A 133 -1.01 -8.21 -3.69
CA ILE A 133 0.12 -8.68 -2.86
C ILE A 133 -0.36 -9.66 -1.79
N THR A 134 -1.44 -9.30 -1.06
CA THR A 134 -1.97 -10.15 0.01
C THR A 134 -2.44 -11.50 -0.54
N GLN A 135 -3.09 -11.51 -1.70
CA GLN A 135 -3.49 -12.73 -2.40
C GLN A 135 -2.29 -13.57 -2.85
N THR A 136 -1.28 -12.91 -3.44
CA THR A 136 -0.05 -13.57 -3.89
C THR A 136 0.67 -14.26 -2.73
N ARG A 137 0.82 -13.57 -1.60
CA ARG A 137 1.39 -14.13 -0.37
C ARG A 137 0.57 -15.31 0.15
N SER A 138 -0.77 -15.19 0.15
CA SER A 138 -1.65 -16.28 0.58
C SER A 138 -1.49 -17.52 -0.30
N ASN A 139 -1.44 -17.34 -1.63
CA ASN A 139 -1.25 -18.43 -2.57
C ASN A 139 0.13 -19.08 -2.41
N ASP A 140 1.18 -18.29 -2.25
CA ASP A 140 2.54 -18.79 -2.04
C ASP A 140 2.62 -19.64 -0.75
N ILE A 141 1.95 -19.23 0.33
CA ILE A 141 1.86 -20.00 1.57
C ILE A 141 1.06 -21.30 1.36
N SER A 142 -0.11 -21.23 0.71
CA SER A 142 -0.96 -22.40 0.48
C SER A 142 -0.26 -23.48 -0.34
N HIS A 143 0.49 -23.08 -1.37
CA HIS A 143 1.23 -24.01 -2.22
C HIS A 143 2.59 -24.42 -1.66
N LEU A 144 3.07 -23.81 -0.56
CA LEU A 144 4.32 -24.19 0.07
C LEU A 144 4.27 -25.62 0.60
N LYS A 145 3.13 -26.01 1.18
CA LYS A 145 2.88 -27.38 1.64
C LYS A 145 2.97 -28.37 0.47
N ASP A 146 2.31 -28.07 -0.64
CA ASP A 146 2.29 -28.96 -1.81
C ASP A 146 3.69 -29.09 -2.42
N ARG A 147 4.45 -28.00 -2.52
CA ARG A 147 5.84 -28.02 -3.00
C ARG A 147 6.77 -28.77 -2.06
N PHE A 148 6.59 -28.62 -0.75
CA PHE A 148 7.36 -29.36 0.25
C PHE A 148 7.08 -30.85 0.20
N LEU A 149 5.80 -31.25 0.06
CA LEU A 149 5.42 -32.65 -0.14
C LEU A 149 6.00 -33.21 -1.44
N LEU A 150 5.99 -32.42 -2.52
CA LEU A 150 6.60 -32.81 -3.78
C LEU A 150 8.12 -33.01 -3.63
N HIS A 151 8.81 -32.13 -2.91
CA HIS A 151 10.23 -32.28 -2.64
C HIS A 151 10.54 -33.49 -1.75
N LEU A 152 9.77 -33.71 -0.69
CA LEU A 152 9.91 -34.92 0.15
C LEU A 152 9.69 -36.21 -0.64
N ALA A 153 8.76 -36.20 -1.60
CA ALA A 153 8.51 -37.34 -2.48
C ALA A 153 9.65 -37.57 -3.49
N LEU A 154 10.34 -36.50 -3.91
CA LEU A 154 11.49 -36.57 -4.82
C LEU A 154 12.81 -36.94 -4.10
N GLU A 155 12.95 -36.59 -2.82
CA GLU A 155 14.13 -36.91 -1.99
C GLU A 155 13.99 -38.19 -1.19
N SER A 156 12.78 -38.76 -1.08
CA SER A 156 12.61 -40.08 -0.46
C SER A 156 13.15 -41.16 -1.40
N PRO A 157 14.12 -41.98 -0.96
CA PRO A 157 14.46 -43.20 -1.68
C PRO A 157 13.19 -44.06 -1.80
N ASN A 158 13.02 -44.77 -2.92
CA ASN A 158 11.84 -45.60 -3.20
C ASN A 158 11.53 -46.65 -2.11
N ASP A 159 12.50 -46.95 -1.23
CA ASP A 159 12.38 -47.86 -0.08
C ASP A 159 12.05 -47.16 1.26
N ALA A 160 11.67 -45.88 1.26
CA ALA A 160 11.28 -45.16 2.47
C ALA A 160 10.00 -45.76 3.07
N VAL A 161 10.17 -46.62 4.10
CA VAL A 161 9.08 -47.17 4.90
C VAL A 161 8.42 -46.03 5.67
N LEU A 162 7.25 -45.59 5.20
CA LEU A 162 6.41 -44.67 5.95
C LEU A 162 5.96 -45.38 7.24
N PRO A 163 6.08 -44.76 8.42
CA PRO A 163 5.64 -45.38 9.66
C PRO A 163 4.14 -45.62 9.59
N ASN A 164 3.74 -46.89 9.59
CA ASN A 164 2.35 -47.29 9.68
C ASN A 164 1.77 -46.73 10.99
N LYS A 165 0.67 -45.99 10.85
CA LYS A 165 -0.08 -45.42 11.96
C LYS A 165 -0.60 -46.58 12.85
N PRO A 166 -0.52 -46.48 14.19
CA PRO A 166 -1.18 -47.44 15.08
C PRO A 166 -2.71 -47.39 14.95
#